data_AF-A0A841E157-F1
#
_entry.id   AF-A0A841E157-F1
#
_cell.length_a   1.000
_cell.length_b   1.000
_cell.length_c   1.000
_cell.angle_alpha   90.00
_cell.angle_beta   90.00
_cell.angle_gamma   90.00
#
_symmetry.space_group_name_H-M   'P 1'
#
loop_
_entity.id
_entity.type
_entity.pdbx_description
1 polymer ?
#
loop_
_entity_poly.entity_id
_entity_poly.type
_entity_poly.pdbx_seq_one_letter_code
_entity_poly.pdbx_strand_id
1 'polypeptide(L)'
;MTDADATPHLNDTARPDPLATASRDIAEVPAVEIISTAALHLMSAAAVNLGLAADLPEHKDLDEARSLIDSLAGLLDAAAPSLGHHHAAPLRDGLRSLQLAFREASSIQDEPGQGPGEKYTGAVYPSPTK
;
A
#
# COMPACT_ATOMS: atom_id res chain seq x y z
N MET A 1 60.79 -15.32 33.59
CA MET A 1 60.37 -14.19 34.46
C MET A 1 59.39 -13.39 33.65
N THR A 2 58.11 -13.50 34.02
CA THR A 2 56.96 -12.58 33.75
C THR A 2 56.69 -12.19 32.29
N ASP A 3 55.65 -12.73 31.65
CA ASP A 3 54.21 -12.36 31.75
C ASP A 3 53.87 -10.92 31.36
N ALA A 4 52.79 -10.84 30.58
CA ALA A 4 51.89 -9.72 30.35
C ALA A 4 52.33 -8.59 29.40
N ASP A 5 51.86 -8.69 28.16
CA ASP A 5 51.04 -7.59 27.62
C ASP A 5 49.88 -8.17 26.79
N ALA A 6 48.98 -8.87 27.48
CA ALA A 6 47.65 -9.15 26.95
C ALA A 6 46.83 -7.87 27.16
N THR A 7 46.90 -6.96 26.20
CA THR A 7 45.94 -5.87 26.11
C THR A 7 44.56 -6.49 25.85
N PRO A 8 43.58 -6.37 26.78
CA PRO A 8 42.24 -6.82 26.49
C PRO A 8 41.70 -5.84 25.46
N HIS A 9 41.36 -6.33 24.26
CA HIS A 9 40.54 -5.57 23.33
C HIS A 9 39.23 -5.24 24.06
N LEU A 10 39.16 -4.00 24.54
CA LEU A 10 38.04 -3.42 25.24
C LEU A 10 36.80 -3.60 24.36
N ASN A 11 35.80 -4.27 24.92
CA ASN A 11 34.40 -4.31 24.52
C ASN A 11 34.10 -3.49 23.25
N ASP A 12 34.01 -4.18 22.12
CA ASP A 12 33.11 -3.76 21.05
C ASP A 12 31.71 -3.83 21.64
N THR A 13 31.28 -2.72 22.26
CA THR A 13 29.95 -2.55 22.83
C THR A 13 28.96 -2.83 21.72
N ALA A 14 28.36 -4.02 21.80
CA ALA A 14 27.35 -4.57 20.92
C ALA A 14 26.42 -3.47 20.39
N ARG A 15 26.74 -2.94 19.21
CA ARG A 15 25.79 -2.13 18.46
C ARG A 15 24.65 -3.10 18.13
N PRO A 16 23.42 -2.88 18.62
CA PRO A 16 22.33 -3.78 18.32
C PRO A 16 22.18 -3.89 16.81
N ASP A 17 22.09 -5.12 16.31
CA ASP A 17 21.87 -5.39 14.89
C ASP A 17 20.60 -4.63 14.45
N PRO A 18 20.71 -3.68 13.50
CA PRO A 18 19.57 -2.89 13.04
C PRO A 18 18.38 -3.74 12.61
N LEU A 19 18.63 -4.93 12.03
CA LEU A 19 17.58 -5.85 11.61
C LEU A 19 16.89 -6.52 12.80
N ALA A 20 17.63 -6.83 13.86
CA ALA A 20 17.07 -7.35 15.10
C ALA A 20 16.21 -6.32 15.82
N THR A 21 16.59 -5.04 15.79
CA THR A 21 15.77 -3.93 16.30
C THR A 21 14.48 -3.81 15.49
N ALA A 22 14.55 -3.73 14.15
CA ALA A 22 13.37 -3.64 13.29
C ALA A 22 12.42 -4.85 13.45
N SER A 23 12.97 -6.05 13.68
CA SER A 23 12.17 -7.27 13.91
C SER A 23 11.40 -7.24 15.23
N ARG A 24 11.92 -6.56 16.26
CA ARG A 24 11.19 -6.36 17.52
C ARG A 24 10.13 -5.29 17.37
N ASP A 25 10.48 -4.18 16.72
CA ASP A 25 9.56 -3.07 16.48
C ASP A 25 8.33 -3.54 15.69
N ILE A 26 8.53 -4.30 14.60
CA ILE A 26 7.42 -4.82 13.78
C ILE A 26 6.56 -5.86 14.51
N ALA A 27 7.12 -6.59 15.48
CA ALA A 27 6.38 -7.58 16.26
C ALA A 27 5.36 -6.94 17.21
N GLU A 28 5.54 -5.66 17.55
CA GLU A 28 4.63 -4.90 18.39
C GLU A 28 3.49 -4.23 17.59
N VAL A 29 3.57 -4.22 16.24
CA VAL A 29 2.58 -3.58 15.38
C VAL A 29 1.42 -4.53 15.06
N PRO A 30 0.16 -4.15 15.33
CA PRO A 30 -1.00 -4.95 14.95
C PRO A 30 -1.10 -5.18 13.44
N ALA A 31 -1.52 -6.38 13.02
CA ALA A 31 -1.69 -6.70 11.61
C ALA A 31 -2.64 -5.73 10.87
N VAL A 32 -3.70 -5.25 11.54
CA VAL A 32 -4.64 -4.26 11.00
C VAL A 32 -3.94 -2.95 10.60
N GLU A 33 -2.93 -2.54 11.35
CA GLU A 33 -2.16 -1.32 11.12
C GLU A 33 -1.18 -1.50 9.95
N ILE A 34 -0.51 -2.66 9.87
CA ILE A 34 0.36 -3.03 8.75
C ILE A 34 -0.43 -3.05 7.44
N ILE A 35 -1.58 -3.73 7.44
CA ILE A 35 -2.44 -3.84 6.25
C ILE A 35 -2.97 -2.46 5.84
N SER A 36 -3.47 -1.67 6.79
CA SER A 36 -4.02 -0.34 6.50
C SER A 36 -2.95 0.60 5.94
N THR A 37 -1.74 0.56 6.51
CA THR A 37 -0.60 1.34 6.03
C THR A 37 -0.16 0.92 4.62
N ALA A 38 -0.09 -0.39 4.35
CA ALA A 38 0.21 -0.89 3.01
C ALA A 38 -0.87 -0.46 1.99
N ALA A 39 -2.15 -0.56 2.35
CA ALA A 39 -3.26 -0.12 1.51
C ALA A 39 -3.19 1.39 1.19
N LEU A 40 -2.83 2.22 2.18
CA LEU A 40 -2.62 3.65 1.98
C LEU A 40 -1.47 3.94 1.00
N HIS A 41 -0.34 3.23 1.11
CA HIS A 41 0.77 3.40 0.17
C HIS A 41 0.38 3.02 -1.26
N LEU A 42 -0.33 1.89 -1.44
CA LEU A 42 -0.85 1.49 -2.76
C LEU A 42 -1.83 2.53 -3.32
N MET A 43 -2.72 3.06 -2.47
CA MET A 43 -3.69 4.09 -2.86
C MET A 43 -3.00 5.38 -3.28
N SER A 44 -2.03 5.87 -2.50
CA SER A 44 -1.27 7.08 -2.82
C SER A 44 -0.45 6.90 -4.11
N ALA A 45 0.22 5.76 -4.28
CA ALA A 45 0.97 5.46 -5.49
C ALA A 45 0.05 5.39 -6.72
N ALA A 46 -1.13 4.77 -6.60
CA ALA A 46 -2.11 4.73 -7.69
C ALA A 46 -2.61 6.15 -8.04
N ALA A 47 -2.92 6.97 -7.04
CA ALA A 47 -3.36 8.35 -7.26
C ALA A 47 -2.29 9.19 -7.99
N VAL A 48 -1.01 9.03 -7.62
CA VAL A 48 0.12 9.67 -8.29
C VAL A 48 0.21 9.21 -9.75
N ASN A 49 0.15 7.91 -10.02
CA ASN A 49 0.20 7.37 -11.38
C ASN A 49 -1.05 7.70 -12.23
N LEU A 50 -2.19 8.02 -11.61
CA LEU A 50 -3.37 8.55 -12.28
C LEU A 50 -3.26 10.04 -12.63
N GLY A 51 -2.21 10.74 -12.18
CA GLY A 51 -2.05 12.18 -12.34
C GLY A 51 -2.95 13.00 -11.41
N LEU A 52 -3.38 12.43 -10.28
CA LEU A 52 -4.22 13.12 -9.29
C LEU A 52 -3.39 13.90 -8.24
N ALA A 53 -2.08 13.72 -8.23
CA ALA A 53 -1.17 14.39 -7.31
C ALA A 53 -0.87 15.82 -7.77
N ALA A 54 -1.18 16.80 -6.93
CA ALA A 54 -1.04 18.23 -7.27
C ALA A 54 0.42 18.69 -7.43
N ASP A 55 1.35 18.00 -6.78
CA ASP A 55 2.79 18.29 -6.77
C ASP A 55 3.55 17.62 -7.92
N LEU A 56 2.94 16.66 -8.62
CA LEU A 56 3.49 15.99 -9.81
C LEU A 56 2.47 15.97 -10.98
N PRO A 57 2.03 17.13 -11.50
CA PRO A 57 0.95 17.22 -12.49
C PRO A 57 1.26 16.55 -13.84
N GLU A 58 2.54 16.41 -14.18
CA GLU A 58 2.99 15.77 -15.43
C GLU A 58 3.19 14.25 -15.30
N HIS A 59 3.08 13.70 -14.09
CA HIS A 59 3.29 12.27 -13.86
C HIS A 59 1.98 11.51 -14.02
N LYS A 60 1.91 10.69 -15.08
CA LYS A 60 0.77 9.82 -15.36
C LYS A 60 1.23 8.55 -16.06
N ASP A 61 0.98 7.41 -15.45
CA ASP A 61 1.27 6.08 -15.98
C ASP A 61 0.09 5.15 -15.65
N LEU A 62 -0.75 4.88 -16.66
CA LEU A 62 -1.93 4.05 -16.46
C LEU A 62 -1.59 2.56 -16.31
N ASP A 63 -0.44 2.10 -16.82
CA ASP A 63 -0.07 0.69 -16.68
C ASP A 63 0.35 0.38 -15.23
N GLU A 64 1.11 1.29 -14.62
CA GLU A 64 1.44 1.25 -13.19
C GLU A 64 0.19 1.45 -12.32
N ALA A 65 -0.67 2.42 -12.65
CA ALA A 65 -1.92 2.64 -11.91
C ALA A 65 -2.81 1.39 -11.92
N ARG A 66 -2.95 0.70 -13.06
CA ARG A 66 -3.73 -0.54 -13.15
C ARG A 66 -3.22 -1.60 -12.18
N SER A 67 -1.91 -1.84 -12.20
CA SER A 67 -1.26 -2.84 -11.35
C SER A 67 -1.44 -2.54 -9.85
N LEU A 68 -1.35 -1.27 -9.47
CA LEU A 68 -1.54 -0.81 -8.09
C LEU A 68 -3.00 -0.94 -7.62
N ILE A 69 -3.96 -0.55 -8.47
CA ILE A 69 -5.40 -0.67 -8.17
C ILE A 69 -5.81 -2.14 -8.04
N ASP A 70 -5.35 -3.00 -8.95
CA ASP A 70 -5.58 -4.45 -8.87
C ASP A 70 -5.02 -5.06 -7.58
N SER A 71 -3.81 -4.65 -7.20
CA SER A 71 -3.15 -5.11 -5.97
C SER A 71 -3.88 -4.63 -4.72
N LEU A 72 -4.31 -3.36 -4.69
CA LEU A 72 -5.08 -2.80 -3.60
C LEU A 72 -6.43 -3.51 -3.44
N ALA A 73 -7.14 -3.76 -4.55
CA ALA A 73 -8.41 -4.46 -4.54
C ALA A 73 -8.28 -5.89 -3.99
N GLY A 74 -7.26 -6.63 -4.42
CA GLY A 74 -6.98 -7.96 -3.90
C GLY A 74 -6.59 -7.97 -2.42
N LEU A 75 -5.80 -7.00 -1.99
CA LEU A 75 -5.46 -6.82 -0.57
C LEU A 75 -6.70 -6.58 0.28
N LEU A 76 -7.60 -5.67 -0.14
CA LEU A 76 -8.79 -5.32 0.62
C LEU A 76 -9.84 -6.45 0.65
N ASP A 77 -9.98 -7.20 -0.44
CA ASP A 77 -10.85 -8.38 -0.49
C ASP A 77 -10.39 -9.44 0.52
N ALA A 78 -9.10 -9.77 0.52
CA ALA A 78 -8.51 -10.71 1.46
C ALA A 78 -8.55 -10.22 2.91
N ALA A 79 -8.34 -8.91 3.14
CA ALA A 79 -8.25 -8.32 4.46
C ALA A 79 -9.61 -7.95 5.09
N ALA A 80 -10.71 -8.01 4.34
CA ALA A 80 -12.03 -7.59 4.81
C ALA A 80 -12.46 -8.19 6.17
N PRO A 81 -12.24 -9.50 6.46
CA PRO A 81 -12.58 -10.08 7.76
C PRO A 81 -11.76 -9.51 8.92
N SER A 82 -10.49 -9.16 8.66
CA SER A 82 -9.54 -8.69 9.67
C SER A 82 -9.66 -7.20 9.97
N LEU A 83 -9.95 -6.38 8.95
CA LEU A 83 -10.12 -4.93 9.11
C LEU A 83 -11.44 -4.56 9.81
N GLY A 84 -12.47 -5.39 9.65
CA GLY A 84 -13.82 -5.05 10.08
C GLY A 84 -14.40 -3.86 9.29
N HIS A 85 -15.69 -3.59 9.50
CA HIS A 85 -16.42 -2.60 8.70
C HIS A 85 -15.81 -1.18 8.80
N HIS A 86 -15.49 -0.72 10.01
CA HIS A 86 -15.06 0.66 10.27
C HIS A 86 -13.73 1.03 9.62
N HIS A 87 -12.74 0.12 9.61
CA HIS A 87 -11.44 0.39 8.97
C HIS A 87 -11.47 0.11 7.47
N ALA A 88 -12.28 -0.84 7.01
CA ALA A 88 -12.36 -1.19 5.60
C ALA A 88 -13.19 -0.21 4.76
N ALA A 89 -14.16 0.51 5.35
CA ALA A 89 -15.05 1.39 4.58
C ALA A 89 -14.30 2.54 3.88
N PRO A 90 -13.46 3.35 4.57
CA PRO A 90 -12.72 4.43 3.91
C PRO A 90 -11.76 3.94 2.82
N LEU A 91 -11.13 2.77 3.03
CA LEU A 91 -10.22 2.18 2.06
C LEU A 91 -10.96 1.71 0.79
N ARG A 92 -12.16 1.14 0.95
CA ARG A 92 -13.01 0.74 -0.19
C ARG A 92 -13.56 1.95 -0.95
N ASP A 93 -13.91 3.02 -0.26
CA ASP A 93 -14.36 4.28 -0.89
C ASP A 93 -13.22 4.93 -1.68
N GLY A 94 -12.00 4.93 -1.14
CA GLY A 94 -10.79 5.37 -1.83
C GLY A 94 -10.48 4.51 -3.06
N LEU A 95 -10.52 3.18 -2.94
CA LEU A 95 -10.37 2.26 -4.07
C LEU A 95 -11.40 2.54 -5.17
N ARG A 96 -12.68 2.69 -4.81
CA ARG A 96 -13.73 3.02 -5.78
C ARG A 96 -13.45 4.33 -6.51
N SER A 97 -12.95 5.34 -5.80
CA SER A 97 -12.59 6.63 -6.39
C SER A 97 -11.44 6.48 -7.41
N LEU A 98 -10.43 5.67 -7.09
CA LEU A 98 -9.34 5.36 -8.01
C LEU A 98 -9.81 4.60 -9.26
N GLN A 99 -10.70 3.61 -9.09
CA GLN A 99 -11.24 2.84 -10.21
C GLN A 99 -12.04 3.73 -11.18
N LEU A 100 -12.84 4.65 -10.65
CA LEU A 100 -13.57 5.63 -11.46
C LEU A 100 -12.62 6.60 -12.17
N ALA A 101 -11.63 7.14 -11.45
CA ALA A 101 -10.63 8.03 -12.04
C ALA A 101 -9.80 7.33 -13.13
N PHE A 102 -9.42 6.07 -12.94
CA PHE A 102 -8.76 5.26 -13.97
C PHE A 102 -9.61 5.15 -15.22
N ARG A 103 -10.89 4.80 -15.03
CA ARG A 103 -11.84 4.65 -16.13
C ARG A 103 -12.01 5.96 -16.89
N GLU A 104 -12.11 7.09 -16.20
CA GLU A 104 -12.17 8.41 -16.82
C GLU A 104 -10.88 8.78 -17.56
N ALA A 105 -9.72 8.39 -17.02
CA ALA A 105 -8.42 8.71 -17.57
C ALA A 105 -8.01 7.84 -18.77
N SER A 106 -8.60 6.65 -18.92
CA SER A 106 -8.26 5.69 -19.99
C SER A 106 -8.93 6.04 -21.32
N SER A 107 -8.15 6.02 -22.40
CA SER A 107 -8.68 6.17 -23.77
C SER A 107 -9.34 4.90 -24.31
N ILE A 108 -8.97 3.74 -23.75
CA ILE A 108 -9.54 2.43 -24.09
C ILE A 108 -10.29 1.94 -22.85
N GLN A 109 -11.61 1.92 -22.95
CA GLN A 109 -12.46 1.52 -21.84
C GLN A 109 -12.45 0.00 -21.70
N ASP A 110 -12.22 -0.49 -20.48
CA ASP A 110 -12.42 -1.89 -20.16
C ASP A 110 -13.92 -2.19 -20.16
N GLU A 111 -14.27 -3.44 -20.51
CA GLU A 111 -15.64 -3.93 -20.35
C GLU A 111 -16.04 -3.93 -18.86
N PRO A 112 -17.33 -3.77 -18.53
CA PRO A 112 -17.77 -3.82 -17.14
C PRO A 112 -17.36 -5.12 -16.43
N GLY A 113 -16.71 -5.00 -15.27
CA GLY A 113 -16.16 -6.13 -14.52
C GLY A 113 -14.73 -6.49 -14.91
N GLN A 114 -14.14 -5.82 -15.90
CA GLN A 114 -12.77 -6.04 -16.38
C GLN A 114 -11.84 -4.85 -16.12
N GLY A 115 -12.35 -3.77 -15.50
CA GLY A 115 -11.52 -2.66 -15.06
C GLY A 115 -10.56 -3.07 -13.93
N PRO A 116 -9.54 -2.25 -13.64
CA PRO A 116 -8.58 -2.54 -12.57
C PRO A 116 -9.30 -2.77 -11.22
N GLY A 117 -9.02 -3.90 -10.59
CA GLY A 117 -9.62 -4.32 -9.31
C GLY A 117 -11.06 -4.84 -9.40
N GLU A 118 -11.75 -4.70 -10.54
CA GLU A 118 -13.18 -5.06 -10.65
C GLU A 118 -13.45 -6.56 -10.50
N LYS A 119 -12.44 -7.41 -10.72
CA LYS A 119 -12.53 -8.83 -10.40
C LYS A 119 -12.83 -9.12 -8.92
N TYR A 120 -12.48 -8.20 -8.02
CA TYR A 120 -12.75 -8.28 -6.58
C TYR A 120 -13.95 -7.43 -6.17
N THR A 121 -14.10 -6.24 -6.76
CA THR A 121 -15.11 -5.26 -6.33
C THR A 121 -16.43 -5.34 -7.08
N GLY A 122 -16.47 -6.05 -8.21
CA GLY A 122 -17.49 -5.88 -9.24
C GLY A 122 -17.31 -4.58 -10.03
N ALA A 123 -18.15 -4.42 -11.06
CA ALA A 123 -18.13 -3.25 -11.94
C ALA A 123 -18.42 -1.95 -11.19
N VAL A 124 -17.66 -0.89 -11.46
CA VAL A 124 -17.89 0.44 -10.90
C VAL A 124 -18.59 1.37 -11.89
N TYR A 125 -19.59 2.10 -11.37
CA TYR A 125 -20.32 3.11 -12.12
C TYR A 125 -20.32 4.43 -11.35
N PRO A 126 -20.23 5.57 -12.05
CA PRO A 126 -20.50 6.88 -11.47
C PRO A 126 -21.90 6.86 -10.88
N SER A 127 -22.05 7.40 -9.67
CA SER A 127 -23.39 7.61 -9.12
C SER A 127 -24.15 8.58 -10.02
N PRO A 128 -25.45 8.33 -10.33
CA PRO A 128 -26.24 9.30 -11.07
C PRO A 128 -26.24 10.62 -10.31
N THR A 129 -25.80 11.69 -10.97
CA THR A 129 -25.92 13.05 -10.46
C THR A 129 -27.40 13.34 -10.19
N LYS A 130 -27.72 13.66 -8.94
CA LYS A 130 -29.08 14.02 -8.53
C LYS A 130 -29.42 15.44 -8.97
#